data_AF-K2DZQ7-F1
#
_entry.id   AF-K2DZQ7-F1
#
_cell.length_a   1.000
_cell.length_b   1.000
_cell.length_c   1.000
_cell.angle_alpha   90.00
_cell.angle_beta   90.00
_cell.angle_gamma   90.00
#
_symmetry.space_group_name_H-M   'P 1'
#
loop_
_entity.id
_entity.type
_entity.pdbx_description
1 polymer ?
#
loop_
_entity_poly.entity_id
_entity_poly.type
_entity_poly.pdbx_seq_one_letter_code
_entity_poly.pdbx_strand_id
1 'polypeptide(L)'
;MKLLDKTISEIKNSKLNERLGEMVGDIVSKFNEVLATNNVTVKKTSFNSKNDASNRLKLVLMHDRSKIAPGTLEKMRDELVDVISRYVEIDRDALDLNLEDGSNTIALVANIPILRSK
;
A
#
# COMPACT_ATOMS: atom_id res chain seq x y z
N MET A 1 -0.51 -15.49 -34.00
CA MET A 1 0.11 -14.36 -33.28
C MET A 1 -0.63 -14.07 -31.96
N LYS A 2 -0.79 -15.07 -31.07
CA LYS A 2 -1.43 -14.94 -29.73
C LYS A 2 -0.60 -15.56 -28.59
N LEU A 3 0.56 -16.17 -28.90
CA LEU A 3 1.42 -16.80 -27.91
C LEU A 3 2.45 -15.84 -27.29
N LEU A 4 2.79 -14.73 -27.96
CA LEU A 4 3.74 -13.74 -27.42
C LEU A 4 3.10 -12.85 -26.34
N ASP A 5 1.86 -12.38 -26.55
CA ASP A 5 1.12 -11.57 -25.57
C ASP A 5 0.88 -12.31 -24.24
N LYS A 6 0.62 -13.62 -24.30
CA LYS A 6 0.35 -14.42 -23.10
C LYS A 6 1.60 -14.53 -22.21
N THR A 7 2.76 -14.76 -22.81
CA THR A 7 4.04 -14.87 -22.09
C THR A 7 4.49 -13.51 -21.54
N ILE A 8 4.30 -12.42 -22.28
CA ILE A 8 4.65 -11.06 -21.80
C ILE A 8 3.77 -10.65 -20.60
N SER A 9 2.48 -11.00 -20.63
CA SER A 9 1.56 -10.71 -19.52
C SER A 9 1.88 -11.52 -18.26
N GLU A 10 2.29 -12.79 -18.38
CA GLU A 10 2.73 -13.59 -17.23
C GLU A 10 4.06 -13.12 -16.63
N ILE A 11 5.04 -12.73 -17.46
CA ILE A 11 6.34 -12.21 -16.99
C ILE A 11 6.15 -10.85 -16.27
N LYS A 12 5.26 -10.00 -16.76
CA LYS A 12 4.98 -8.68 -16.16
C LYS A 12 4.31 -8.79 -14.78
N ASN A 13 3.46 -9.81 -14.58
CA ASN A 13 2.81 -10.08 -13.30
C ASN A 13 3.82 -10.51 -12.22
N SER A 14 4.86 -11.28 -12.58
CA SER A 14 5.92 -11.67 -11.64
C SER A 14 6.73 -10.46 -11.16
N LYS A 15 7.16 -9.59 -12.10
CA LYS A 15 8.00 -8.43 -11.77
C LYS A 15 7.28 -7.37 -10.93
N LEU A 16 5.97 -7.24 -11.11
CA LEU A 16 5.15 -6.34 -10.28
C LEU A 16 5.01 -6.89 -8.85
N ASN A 17 4.80 -8.20 -8.69
CA ASN A 17 4.68 -8.81 -7.37
C ASN A 17 5.96 -8.68 -6.54
N GLU A 18 7.14 -8.78 -7.17
CA GLU A 18 8.43 -8.54 -6.52
C GLU A 18 8.55 -7.10 -6.02
N ARG A 19 8.25 -6.12 -6.89
CA ARG A 19 8.30 -4.68 -6.53
C ARG A 19 7.27 -4.29 -5.47
N LEU A 20 6.11 -4.95 -5.44
CA LEU A 20 5.12 -4.77 -4.39
C LEU A 20 5.64 -5.28 -3.05
N GLY A 21 6.40 -6.37 -3.03
CA GLY A 21 7.05 -6.88 -1.81
C GLY A 21 8.02 -5.87 -1.21
N GLU A 22 8.88 -5.29 -2.06
CA GLU A 22 9.82 -4.23 -1.66
C GLU A 22 9.09 -3.00 -1.12
N MET A 23 8.09 -2.52 -1.86
CA MET A 23 7.25 -1.39 -1.47
C MET A 23 6.57 -1.60 -0.12
N VAL A 24 6.04 -2.80 0.16
CA VAL A 24 5.42 -3.10 1.46
C VAL A 24 6.46 -3.06 2.59
N GLY A 25 7.69 -3.54 2.33
CA GLY A 25 8.80 -3.41 3.26
C GLY A 25 9.13 -1.95 3.59
N ASP A 26 9.24 -1.10 2.58
CA ASP A 26 9.47 0.34 2.75
C ASP A 26 8.33 1.03 3.50
N ILE A 27 7.08 0.67 3.20
CA ILE A 27 5.90 1.20 3.89
C ILE A 27 5.97 0.87 5.38
N VAL A 28 6.28 -0.38 5.74
CA VAL A 28 6.39 -0.80 7.15
C VAL A 28 7.54 -0.05 7.83
N SER A 29 8.67 0.09 7.15
CA SER A 29 9.82 0.81 7.67
C SER A 29 9.48 2.27 7.97
N LYS A 30 8.82 2.96 7.03
CA LYS A 30 8.37 4.34 7.23
C LYS A 30 7.28 4.48 8.27
N PHE A 31 6.37 3.51 8.33
CA PHE A 31 5.33 3.52 9.34
C PHE A 31 5.91 3.37 10.77
N ASN A 32 6.92 2.51 10.93
CA ASN A 32 7.66 2.38 12.19
C ASN A 32 8.40 3.67 12.57
N GLU A 33 8.99 4.37 11.58
CA GLU A 33 9.70 5.65 11.78
C GLU A 33 8.75 6.75 12.26
N VAL A 34 7.61 6.94 11.57
CA VAL A 34 6.67 8.03 11.88
C VAL A 34 5.92 7.81 13.20
N LEU A 35 5.64 6.56 13.57
CA LEU A 35 5.02 6.24 14.88
C LEU A 35 6.04 5.95 15.99
N ALA A 36 7.34 5.97 15.68
CA ALA A 36 8.43 5.59 16.60
C ALA A 36 8.09 4.31 17.39
N THR A 37 7.54 3.32 16.70
CA THR A 37 6.96 2.10 17.30
C THR A 37 7.47 0.88 16.54
N ASN A 38 7.66 -0.22 17.28
CA ASN A 38 8.18 -1.47 16.72
C ASN A 38 7.08 -2.53 16.54
N ASN A 39 5.83 -2.20 16.89
CA ASN A 39 4.72 -3.14 16.98
C ASN A 39 3.69 -2.91 15.88
N VAL A 40 4.15 -2.96 14.62
CA VAL A 40 3.29 -2.77 13.44
C VAL A 40 3.14 -4.11 12.75
N THR A 41 1.90 -4.57 12.59
CA THR A 41 1.60 -5.81 11.87
C THR A 41 0.81 -5.50 10.61
N VAL A 42 1.39 -5.78 9.44
CA VAL A 42 0.66 -5.74 8.16
C VAL A 42 -0.25 -6.96 8.08
N LYS A 43 -1.56 -6.76 7.96
CA LYS A 43 -2.54 -7.85 7.90
C LYS A 43 -2.90 -8.28 6.49
N LYS A 44 -2.98 -7.34 5.54
CA LYS A 44 -3.44 -7.64 4.19
C LYS A 44 -2.93 -6.58 3.21
N THR A 45 -2.25 -7.06 2.18
CA THR A 45 -1.97 -6.32 0.95
C THR A 45 -2.61 -7.10 -0.18
N SER A 46 -3.56 -6.50 -0.88
CA SER A 46 -4.22 -7.15 -2.02
C SER A 46 -4.20 -6.22 -3.21
N PHE A 47 -3.78 -6.78 -4.33
CA PHE A 47 -3.68 -6.11 -5.62
C PHE A 47 -4.20 -7.08 -6.67
N ASN A 48 -5.21 -6.67 -7.43
CA ASN A 48 -5.86 -7.52 -8.42
C ASN A 48 -5.32 -7.19 -9.82
N SER A 49 -4.22 -7.82 -10.22
CA SER A 49 -3.47 -7.51 -11.46
C SER A 49 -4.11 -7.98 -12.77
N LYS A 50 -5.43 -8.22 -12.82
CA LYS A 50 -6.06 -8.82 -13.99
C LYS A 50 -6.55 -7.75 -14.97
N ASN A 51 -5.62 -7.28 -15.81
CA ASN A 51 -5.89 -6.91 -17.21
C ASN A 51 -6.60 -5.56 -17.48
N ASP A 52 -5.97 -4.43 -17.10
CA ASP A 52 -6.37 -3.06 -17.45
C ASP A 52 -7.48 -2.41 -16.56
N ALA A 53 -7.23 -1.15 -16.20
CA ALA A 53 -8.18 -0.11 -15.75
C ALA A 53 -8.62 0.06 -14.27
N SER A 54 -8.34 -0.81 -13.30
CA SER A 54 -8.73 -0.52 -11.89
C SER A 54 -7.89 -1.23 -10.82
N ASN A 55 -6.60 -0.90 -10.75
CA ASN A 55 -5.73 -1.45 -9.72
C ASN A 55 -5.90 -0.68 -8.41
N ARG A 56 -6.50 -1.29 -7.39
CA ARG A 56 -6.62 -0.71 -6.04
C ARG A 56 -5.74 -1.48 -5.09
N LEU A 57 -4.77 -0.80 -4.49
CA LEU A 57 -3.96 -1.36 -3.41
C LEU A 57 -4.72 -1.16 -2.11
N LYS A 58 -5.11 -2.25 -1.46
CA LYS A 58 -5.62 -2.23 -0.09
C LYS A 58 -4.49 -2.62 0.84
N LEU A 59 -4.11 -1.73 1.74
CA LEU A 59 -3.14 -1.97 2.81
C LEU A 59 -3.84 -1.90 4.16
N VAL A 60 -3.60 -2.88 5.03
CA VAL A 60 -4.13 -2.90 6.40
C VAL A 60 -2.97 -3.02 7.39
N LEU A 61 -2.75 -1.98 8.20
CA LEU A 61 -1.71 -1.90 9.23
C LEU A 61 -2.36 -1.91 10.61
N MET A 62 -1.97 -2.82 11.49
CA MET A 62 -2.44 -2.84 12.88
C MET A 62 -1.38 -2.24 13.83
N HIS A 63 -1.82 -1.37 14.72
CA HIS A 63 -1.01 -0.70 15.75
C HIS A 63 -1.78 -0.63 17.09
N ASP A 64 -1.09 -0.43 18.22
CA ASP A 64 -1.71 -0.22 19.54
C ASP A 64 -2.61 1.04 19.59
N ARG A 65 -3.64 1.06 20.43
CA ARG A 65 -4.58 2.19 20.45
C ARG A 65 -3.95 3.52 20.91
N SER A 66 -2.84 3.46 21.63
CA SER A 66 -2.43 4.54 22.53
C SER A 66 -1.57 5.66 21.93
N LYS A 67 -1.26 5.67 20.61
CA LYS A 67 -0.21 6.57 20.06
C LYS A 67 -0.47 7.30 18.73
N ILE A 68 -1.67 7.31 18.18
CA ILE A 68 -1.91 8.13 16.97
C ILE A 68 -2.26 9.56 17.40
N ALA A 69 -1.27 10.45 17.31
CA ALA A 69 -1.49 11.88 17.55
C ALA A 69 -2.31 12.52 16.41
N PRO A 70 -3.11 13.55 16.70
CA PRO A 70 -3.75 14.34 15.66
C PRO A 70 -2.67 14.95 14.74
N GLY A 71 -2.80 14.70 13.42
CA GLY A 71 -1.80 15.07 12.41
C GLY A 71 -0.81 13.96 12.02
N THR A 72 -0.70 12.88 12.80
CA THR A 72 0.11 11.71 12.39
C THR A 72 -0.49 11.01 11.18
N LEU A 73 -1.82 11.01 11.04
CA LEU A 73 -2.52 10.48 9.87
C LEU A 73 -2.15 11.20 8.57
N GLU A 74 -2.08 12.52 8.61
CA GLU A 74 -1.71 13.32 7.43
C GLU A 74 -0.26 13.07 7.05
N LYS A 75 0.65 13.00 8.03
CA LYS A 75 2.04 12.60 7.77
C LYS A 75 2.12 11.19 7.18
N MET A 76 1.36 10.24 7.72
CA MET A 76 1.31 8.89 7.17
C MET A 76 0.76 8.85 5.75
N ARG A 77 -0.22 9.69 5.45
CA ARG A 77 -0.73 9.83 4.10
C ARG A 77 0.39 10.21 3.14
N ASP A 78 1.10 11.29 3.42
CA ASP A 78 2.17 11.78 2.57
C ASP A 78 3.32 10.78 2.44
N GLU A 79 3.71 10.12 3.54
CA GLU A 79 4.76 9.10 3.52
C GLU A 79 4.35 7.85 2.72
N LEU A 80 3.13 7.33 2.91
CA LEU A 80 2.60 6.21 2.12
C LEU A 80 2.55 6.57 0.64
N VAL A 81 2.07 7.78 0.32
CA VAL A 81 2.02 8.29 -1.04
C VAL A 81 3.42 8.36 -1.64
N ASP A 82 4.39 8.93 -0.93
CA ASP A 82 5.77 9.06 -1.41
C ASP A 82 6.36 7.69 -1.72
N VAL A 83 6.30 6.76 -0.76
CA VAL A 83 6.82 5.40 -0.92
C VAL A 83 6.17 4.70 -2.10
N ILE A 84 4.84 4.67 -2.16
CA ILE A 84 4.11 3.99 -3.24
C ILE A 84 4.41 4.66 -4.60
N SER A 85 4.52 5.99 -4.65
CA SER A 85 4.80 6.74 -5.88
C SER A 85 6.19 6.43 -6.49
N ARG A 86 7.13 5.89 -5.70
CA ARG A 86 8.43 5.40 -6.20
C ARG A 86 8.30 4.11 -7.01
N TYR A 87 7.28 3.31 -6.72
CA TYR A 87 7.07 2.00 -7.33
C TYR A 87 6.00 2.03 -8.42
N VAL A 88 4.94 2.83 -8.26
CA VAL A 88 3.77 2.88 -9.14
C VAL A 88 3.17 4.29 -9.19
N GLU A 89 2.56 4.67 -10.31
CA GLU A 89 1.84 5.96 -10.40
C GLU A 89 0.48 5.84 -9.70
N ILE A 90 0.22 6.75 -8.76
CA ILE A 90 -1.00 6.76 -7.95
C ILE A 90 -1.68 8.11 -8.00
N ASP A 91 -2.99 8.11 -7.78
CA ASP A 91 -3.74 9.33 -7.56
C ASP A 91 -3.74 9.67 -6.07
N ARG A 92 -3.14 10.82 -5.73
CA ARG A 92 -3.04 11.30 -4.35
C ARG A 92 -4.36 11.86 -3.83
N ASP A 93 -5.19 12.37 -4.73
CA ASP A 93 -6.47 13.01 -4.41
C ASP A 93 -7.54 11.95 -4.17
N ALA A 94 -7.51 10.88 -4.97
CA ALA A 94 -8.40 9.73 -4.81
C ALA A 94 -7.92 8.68 -3.79
N LEU A 95 -6.83 8.94 -3.07
CA LEU A 95 -6.35 8.09 -1.99
C LEU A 95 -7.22 8.26 -0.74
N ASP A 96 -7.68 7.15 -0.21
CA ASP A 96 -8.56 7.10 0.96
C ASP A 96 -7.86 6.36 2.11
N LEU A 97 -7.84 6.98 3.29
CA LEU A 97 -7.28 6.43 4.52
C LEU A 97 -8.36 6.38 5.58
N ASN A 98 -8.60 5.19 6.11
CA ASN A 98 -9.56 4.96 7.17
C ASN A 98 -8.86 4.32 8.37
N LEU A 99 -9.15 4.83 9.57
CA LEU A 99 -8.82 4.14 10.81
C LEU A 99 -10.03 3.35 11.26
N GLU A 100 -9.88 2.05 11.39
CA GLU A 100 -10.86 1.19 12.03
C GLU A 100 -10.38 0.87 13.44
N ASP A 101 -11.19 1.21 14.44
CA ASP A 101 -10.95 0.80 15.82
C ASP A 101 -11.31 -0.69 15.99
N GLY A 102 -10.31 -1.49 16.33
CA GLY A 102 -10.49 -2.84 16.84
C GLY A 102 -10.47 -2.85 18.36
N SER A 103 -10.91 -3.95 18.98
CA SER A 103 -11.04 -4.08 20.44
C SER A 103 -9.76 -3.74 21.23
N ASN A 104 -8.57 -3.96 20.65
CA ASN A 104 -7.28 -3.69 21.31
C ASN A 104 -6.23 -3.06 20.39
N THR A 105 -6.58 -2.81 19.12
CA THR A 105 -5.64 -2.31 18.10
C THR A 105 -6.38 -1.39 17.15
N ILE A 106 -5.69 -0.41 16.60
CA ILE A 106 -6.17 0.43 15.53
C ILE A 106 -5.69 -0.20 14.21
N ALA A 107 -6.60 -0.38 13.27
CA ALA A 107 -6.29 -0.79 11.92
C ALA A 107 -6.33 0.43 10.98
N LEU A 108 -5.18 0.81 10.42
CA LEU A 108 -5.12 1.76 9.32
C LEU A 108 -5.35 1.02 8.01
N VAL A 109 -6.44 1.36 7.33
CA VAL A 109 -6.83 0.86 6.03
C VAL A 109 -6.55 1.94 4.99
N ALA A 110 -5.64 1.68 4.08
CA ALA A 110 -5.34 2.56 2.96
C ALA A 110 -5.86 1.95 1.65
N ASN A 111 -6.67 2.72 0.93
CA ASN A 111 -7.17 2.41 -0.40
C ASN A 111 -6.48 3.34 -1.40
N ILE A 112 -5.46 2.82 -2.09
CA ILE A 112 -4.70 3.60 -3.06
C ILE A 112 -5.07 3.18 -4.48
N PRO A 113 -5.66 4.07 -5.31
CA PRO A 113 -5.86 3.82 -6.72
C PRO A 113 -4.54 3.96 -7.49
N ILE A 114 -4.16 2.89 -8.17
CA ILE A 114 -2.96 2.82 -9.00
C ILE A 114 -3.35 3.16 -10.43
N LEU A 115 -2.85 4.28 -10.93
CA LEU A 115 -3.12 4.80 -12.27
C LEU A 115 -2.36 4.01 -13.33
N ARG A 116 -1.07 3.75 -13.09
CA ARG A 116 -0.23 3.02 -14.03
C ARG A 116 1.01 2.43 -13.35
N SER A 117 1.41 1.23 -13.75
CA SER A 117 2.72 0.67 -13.37
C SER A 117 3.79 1.24 -14.29
N LYS A 118 4.87 1.77 -13.70
CA LYS A 118 6.00 2.40 -14.40
C LYS A 118 7.02 1.38 -14.91
#